data_AF-A0AAD7IIQ3-F1
#
_entry.id   AF-A0AAD7IIQ3-F1
#
_cell.length_a   1.000
_cell.length_b   1.000
_cell.length_c   1.000
_cell.angle_alpha   90.00
_cell.angle_beta   90.00
_cell.angle_gamma   90.00
#
_symmetry.space_group_name_H-M   'P 1'
#
loop_
_entity.id
_entity.type
_entity.pdbx_description
1 polymer ?
#
loop_
_entity_poly.entity_id
_entity_poly.type
_entity_poly.pdbx_seq_one_letter_code
_entity_poly.pdbx_strand_id
1 'polypeptide(L)'
;ITPNELKELYMARVDPHLTHGCEISPDSDDVHVKQLSKVQLQFIRQMLNLHSRSAIAPLFTETGIIPLRVRRFLLVLSHLIYFLGLAKEHFARAALDSSIELSARNKTSWAKDLIHAATRLPFHCPAFVLTHSTSIEDVEDYGKTVKILLQEWFQVSINQNEKLYLLYGRLEPQKDKPPAYVASKMRHYLTMVKTQTHREALTSLLLSTHHLALEVLRYANHAHQPVARSDRLCRFCKVEVETPEHALVTCTSSSDLTELRSAFLAKLFHDAPHLANLMAQLSNTEFLKSMVYSRPTIALVAKFAFNVLELFYAVPVLRP
;
A
#
# COMPACT_ATOMS: atom_id res chain seq x y z
N ILE A 1 -5.97 -7.47 18.63
CA ILE A 1 -5.57 -6.12 18.19
C ILE A 1 -5.95 -5.97 16.73
N THR A 2 -6.66 -4.91 16.35
CA THR A 2 -7.05 -4.62 14.97
C THR A 2 -5.92 -3.89 14.21
N PRO A 3 -5.89 -3.91 12.86
CA PRO A 3 -4.91 -3.13 12.11
C PRO A 3 -4.93 -1.63 12.40
N ASN A 4 -6.09 -1.06 12.77
CA ASN A 4 -6.16 0.34 13.17
C ASN A 4 -5.46 0.61 14.49
N GLU A 5 -5.69 -0.24 15.50
CA GLU A 5 -4.97 -0.17 16.79
C GLU A 5 -3.46 -0.38 16.61
N LEU A 6 -3.05 -1.28 15.71
CA LEU A 6 -1.63 -1.45 15.37
C LEU A 6 -1.04 -0.23 14.68
N LYS A 7 -1.79 0.44 13.80
CA LYS A 7 -1.37 1.72 13.22
C LYS A 7 -1.24 2.80 14.29
N GLU A 8 -2.17 2.90 15.22
CA GLU A 8 -2.07 3.83 16.35
C GLU A 8 -0.83 3.55 17.20
N LEU A 9 -0.57 2.28 17.50
CA LEU A 9 0.64 1.85 18.21
C LEU A 9 1.91 2.23 17.43
N TYR A 10 1.94 2.01 16.11
CA TYR A 10 3.04 2.43 15.26
C TYR A 10 3.28 3.93 15.38
N MET A 11 2.23 4.74 15.18
CA MET A 11 2.34 6.20 15.21
C MET A 11 2.77 6.73 16.59
N ALA A 12 2.37 6.05 17.68
CA ALA A 12 2.67 6.49 19.04
C ALA A 12 4.02 5.99 19.57
N ARG A 13 4.49 4.81 19.15
CA ARG A 13 5.63 4.11 19.78
C ARG A 13 6.78 3.79 18.85
N VAL A 14 6.54 3.65 17.55
CA VAL A 14 7.58 3.26 16.59
C VAL A 14 8.02 4.48 15.78
N ASP A 15 7.05 5.18 15.21
CA ASP A 15 7.28 6.33 14.35
C ASP A 15 8.16 7.41 15.00
N PRO A 16 7.97 7.79 16.28
CA PRO A 16 8.84 8.80 16.92
C PRO A 16 10.31 8.40 16.97
N HIS A 17 10.62 7.10 17.10
CA HIS A 17 12.00 6.62 17.07
C HIS A 17 12.57 6.62 15.64
N LEU A 18 11.73 6.34 14.63
CA LEU A 18 12.15 6.34 13.23
C LEU A 18 12.32 7.75 12.66
N THR A 19 11.63 8.76 13.22
CA THR A 19 11.72 10.16 12.79
C THR A 19 12.64 11.01 13.68
N HIS A 20 13.09 10.49 14.82
CA HIS A 20 13.96 11.22 15.73
C HIS A 20 15.21 11.79 15.03
N GLY A 21 15.44 13.09 15.21
CA GLY A 21 16.62 13.80 14.71
C GLY A 21 16.69 13.96 13.19
N CYS A 22 15.63 13.61 12.45
CA CYS A 22 15.62 13.72 10.99
C CYS A 22 15.73 15.17 10.52
N GLU A 23 15.18 16.10 11.29
CA GLU A 23 15.17 17.53 11.05
C GLU A 23 16.56 18.18 11.19
N ILE A 24 17.46 17.55 11.94
CA ILE A 24 18.85 17.99 12.12
C ILE A 24 19.78 17.31 11.11
N SER A 25 19.49 16.06 10.74
CA SER A 25 20.27 15.29 9.77
C SER A 25 19.36 14.81 8.63
N PRO A 26 19.14 15.63 7.58
CA PRO A 26 18.38 15.22 6.41
C PRO A 26 18.94 13.94 5.80
N ASP A 27 18.07 13.12 5.20
CA ASP A 27 18.45 11.81 4.64
C ASP A 27 19.18 11.97 3.27
N SER A 28 20.35 12.62 3.26
CA SER A 28 21.19 12.85 2.08
C SER A 28 21.90 11.59 1.57
N ASP A 29 22.09 10.61 2.47
CA ASP A 29 22.63 9.27 2.18
C ASP A 29 21.64 8.15 2.57
N ASP A 30 21.82 7.01 1.93
CA ASP A 30 21.00 5.82 2.04
C ASP A 30 21.31 4.95 3.26
N VAL A 31 22.53 5.00 3.80
CA VAL A 31 23.03 3.99 4.76
C VAL A 31 22.11 3.87 5.98
N HIS A 32 21.77 4.98 6.62
CA HIS A 32 20.97 4.99 7.85
C HIS A 32 19.47 4.79 7.58
N VAL A 33 18.90 5.54 6.63
CA VAL A 33 17.47 5.51 6.34
C VAL A 33 17.01 4.16 5.78
N LYS A 34 17.87 3.39 5.10
CA LYS A 34 17.54 2.03 4.65
C LYS A 34 17.23 1.09 5.81
N GLN A 35 18.01 1.14 6.90
CA GLN A 35 17.76 0.27 8.04
C GLN A 35 16.47 0.66 8.77
N LEU A 36 16.24 1.96 8.97
CA LEU A 36 15.00 2.45 9.58
C LEU A 36 13.77 2.12 8.72
N SER A 37 13.90 2.23 7.39
CA SER A 37 12.82 1.86 6.46
C SER A 37 12.49 0.37 6.53
N LYS A 38 13.46 -0.51 6.76
CA LYS A 38 13.19 -1.94 6.98
C LYS A 38 12.34 -2.18 8.22
N VAL A 39 12.58 -1.45 9.31
CA VAL A 39 11.77 -1.53 10.53
C VAL A 39 10.32 -1.13 10.23
N GLN A 40 10.11 -0.01 9.53
CA GLN A 40 8.77 0.41 9.10
C GLN A 40 8.09 -0.66 8.25
N LEU A 41 8.77 -1.17 7.22
CA LEU A 41 8.22 -2.19 6.32
C LEU A 41 7.89 -3.49 7.06
N GLN A 42 8.74 -3.91 8.00
CA GLN A 42 8.50 -5.10 8.81
C GLN A 42 7.27 -4.94 9.71
N PHE A 43 7.14 -3.79 10.39
CA PHE A 43 5.96 -3.51 11.21
C PHE A 43 4.68 -3.57 10.37
N ILE A 44 4.66 -2.91 9.21
CA ILE A 44 3.47 -2.88 8.35
C ILE A 44 3.14 -4.26 7.80
N ARG A 45 4.14 -5.06 7.42
CA ARG A 45 3.95 -6.46 6.99
C ARG A 45 3.33 -7.30 8.10
N GLN A 46 3.82 -7.18 9.34
CA GLN A 46 3.25 -7.87 10.49
C GLN A 46 1.81 -7.44 10.74
N MET A 47 1.51 -6.14 10.65
CA MET A 47 0.16 -5.60 10.80
C MET A 47 -0.84 -6.16 9.77
N LEU A 48 -0.38 -6.46 8.55
CA LEU A 48 -1.19 -6.99 7.46
C LEU A 48 -1.09 -8.52 7.29
N ASN A 49 -0.32 -9.20 8.14
CA ASN A 49 0.06 -10.62 8.01
C ASN A 49 0.63 -11.00 6.63
N LEU A 50 1.60 -10.21 6.14
CA LEU A 50 2.23 -10.40 4.83
C LEU A 50 3.66 -10.92 4.94
N HIS A 51 4.08 -11.69 3.92
CA HIS A 51 5.45 -12.20 3.84
C HIS A 51 6.48 -11.12 3.47
N SER A 52 7.77 -11.39 3.72
CA SER A 52 8.88 -10.45 3.45
C SER A 52 9.01 -10.05 1.97
N ARG A 53 8.57 -10.90 1.05
CA ARG A 53 8.58 -10.65 -0.41
C ARG A 53 7.37 -9.85 -0.93
N SER A 54 6.49 -9.37 -0.05
CA SER A 54 5.25 -8.70 -0.47
C SER A 54 5.57 -7.39 -1.20
N ALA A 55 4.71 -7.02 -2.15
CA ALA A 55 4.81 -5.73 -2.83
C ALA A 55 4.81 -4.59 -1.80
N ILE A 56 5.65 -3.57 -2.03
CA ILE A 56 5.87 -2.49 -1.07
C ILE A 56 4.76 -1.44 -1.14
N ALA A 57 4.34 -1.02 -2.34
CA ALA A 57 3.35 0.04 -2.49
C ALA A 57 2.03 -0.24 -1.71
N PRO A 58 1.47 -1.46 -1.76
CA PRO A 58 0.29 -1.79 -0.97
C PRO A 58 0.42 -1.60 0.54
N LEU A 59 1.62 -1.78 1.09
CA LEU A 59 1.85 -1.58 2.53
C LEU A 59 1.45 -0.15 2.94
N PHE A 60 1.68 0.83 2.07
CA PHE A 60 1.37 2.22 2.33
C PHE A 60 -0.02 2.63 1.82
N THR A 61 -0.41 2.17 0.64
CA THR A 61 -1.72 2.53 0.07
C THR A 61 -2.87 1.95 0.88
N GLU A 62 -2.69 0.76 1.46
CA GLU A 62 -3.74 0.08 2.21
C GLU A 62 -3.85 0.55 3.67
N THR A 63 -2.77 1.11 4.23
CA THR A 63 -2.70 1.48 5.66
C THR A 63 -2.80 2.98 5.88
N GLY A 64 -2.52 3.79 4.85
CA GLY A 64 -2.42 5.24 5.02
C GLY A 64 -1.17 5.67 5.79
N ILE A 65 -0.13 4.84 5.87
CA ILE A 65 1.16 5.21 6.47
C ILE A 65 2.05 5.79 5.36
N ILE A 66 2.74 6.88 5.64
CA ILE A 66 3.66 7.52 4.69
C ILE A 66 5.02 6.77 4.72
N PRO A 67 5.63 6.48 3.56
CA PRO A 67 6.98 5.92 3.50
C PRO A 67 7.97 6.75 4.31
N LEU A 68 8.80 6.09 5.12
CA LEU A 68 9.60 6.75 6.15
C LEU A 68 10.45 7.90 5.60
N ARG A 69 11.13 7.70 4.47
CA ARG A 69 11.96 8.74 3.85
C ARG A 69 11.15 9.99 3.49
N VAL A 70 9.95 9.80 2.94
CA VAL A 70 9.06 10.92 2.58
C VAL A 70 8.55 11.60 3.85
N ARG A 71 8.21 10.84 4.88
CA ARG A 71 7.78 11.38 6.18
C ARG A 71 8.88 12.22 6.84
N ARG A 72 10.11 11.70 6.90
CA ARG A 72 11.28 12.41 7.44
C ARG A 72 11.57 13.67 6.64
N PHE A 73 11.53 13.60 5.30
CA PHE A 73 11.71 14.77 4.46
C PHE A 73 10.67 15.87 4.72
N LEU A 74 9.39 15.51 4.83
CA LEU A 74 8.33 16.48 5.16
C LEU A 74 8.54 17.13 6.54
N LEU A 75 9.08 16.40 7.53
CA LEU A 75 9.44 16.96 8.83
C LEU A 75 10.61 17.94 8.73
N VAL A 76 11.62 17.63 7.90
CA VAL A 76 12.73 18.57 7.62
C VAL A 76 12.19 19.86 7.00
N LEU A 77 11.25 19.78 6.05
CA LEU A 77 10.60 20.97 5.48
C LEU A 77 9.82 21.77 6.53
N SER A 78 9.09 21.11 7.43
CA SER A 78 8.42 21.79 8.54
C SER A 78 9.42 22.49 9.48
N HIS A 79 10.59 21.89 9.71
CA HIS A 79 11.64 22.50 10.51
C HIS A 79 12.32 23.68 9.78
N LEU A 80 12.47 23.59 8.45
CA LEU A 80 12.91 24.72 7.64
C LEU A 80 11.94 25.91 7.76
N ILE A 81 10.63 25.67 7.68
CA ILE A 81 9.61 26.71 7.88
C ILE A 81 9.80 27.39 9.24
N TYR A 82 10.03 26.60 10.29
CA TYR A 82 10.34 27.14 11.61
C TYR A 82 11.58 28.05 11.59
N PHE A 83 12.71 27.62 11.02
CA PHE A 83 13.90 28.45 10.90
C PHE A 83 13.69 29.72 10.07
N LEU A 84 12.88 29.64 9.01
CA LEU A 84 12.57 30.78 8.16
C LEU A 84 11.74 31.85 8.90
N GLY A 85 10.89 31.43 9.84
CA GLY A 85 10.07 32.32 10.67
C GLY A 85 10.78 32.98 11.85
N LEU A 86 12.02 32.59 12.16
CA LEU A 86 12.80 33.19 13.24
C LEU A 86 13.39 34.55 12.84
N ALA A 87 13.58 35.42 13.83
CA ALA A 87 14.30 36.68 13.66
C ALA A 87 15.75 36.45 13.19
N LYS A 88 16.32 37.37 12.41
CA LYS A 88 17.66 37.23 11.81
C LYS A 88 18.78 37.13 12.84
N GLU A 89 18.57 37.72 14.01
CA GLU A 89 19.50 37.73 15.14
C GLU A 89 19.49 36.39 15.89
N HIS A 90 18.49 35.54 15.67
CA HIS A 90 18.41 34.24 16.33
C HIS A 90 19.48 33.28 15.78
N PHE A 91 20.22 32.61 16.66
CA PHE A 91 21.33 31.73 16.27
C PHE A 91 20.95 30.65 15.24
N ALA A 92 19.78 30.04 15.39
CA ALA A 92 19.30 29.04 14.43
C ALA A 92 19.06 29.63 13.02
N ARG A 93 18.59 30.89 12.93
CA ARG A 93 18.41 31.57 11.66
C ARG A 93 19.76 31.92 11.03
N ALA A 94 20.69 32.46 11.83
CA ALA A 94 22.06 32.74 11.38
C ALA A 94 22.81 31.46 10.92
N ALA A 95 22.58 30.33 11.59
CA ALA A 95 23.13 29.03 11.19
C ALA A 95 22.53 28.53 9.88
N LEU A 96 21.22 28.69 9.66
CA LEU A 96 20.58 28.40 8.37
C LEU A 96 21.19 29.27 7.26
N ASP A 97 21.28 30.58 7.46
CA ASP A 97 21.84 31.50 6.46
C ASP A 97 23.30 31.11 6.13
N SER A 98 24.13 30.82 7.13
CA SER A 98 25.50 30.31 6.92
C SER A 98 25.51 28.99 6.14
N SER A 99 24.57 28.10 6.42
CA SER A 99 24.43 26.83 5.71
C SER A 99 24.06 27.02 4.23
N ILE A 100 23.23 28.02 3.92
CA ILE A 100 22.85 28.39 2.54
C ILE A 100 24.09 28.89 1.78
N GLU A 101 24.88 29.78 2.39
CA GLU A 101 26.12 30.27 1.78
C GLU A 101 27.12 29.16 1.48
N LEU A 102 27.30 28.23 2.44
CA LEU A 102 28.17 27.06 2.25
C LEU A 102 27.68 26.19 1.09
N SER A 103 26.37 25.97 0.98
CA SER A 103 25.76 25.21 -0.12
C SER A 103 26.02 25.87 -1.48
N ALA A 104 25.87 27.21 -1.56
CA ALA A 104 26.15 27.97 -2.77
C ALA A 104 27.63 27.87 -3.22
N ARG A 105 28.55 27.68 -2.28
CA ARG A 105 29.98 27.40 -2.54
C ARG A 105 30.28 25.91 -2.73
N ASN A 106 29.27 25.08 -2.91
CA ASN A 106 29.33 23.63 -3.07
C ASN A 106 29.99 22.89 -1.88
N LYS A 107 30.04 23.50 -0.70
CA LYS A 107 30.55 22.90 0.54
C LYS A 107 29.46 22.08 1.24
N THR A 108 29.89 21.11 2.05
CA THR A 108 28.97 20.29 2.87
C THR A 108 28.28 21.18 3.91
N SER A 109 26.95 21.12 3.95
CA SER A 109 26.12 21.90 4.87
C SER A 109 24.74 21.28 4.97
N TRP A 110 23.99 21.62 6.02
CA TRP A 110 22.62 21.15 6.22
C TRP A 110 21.69 21.47 5.03
N ALA A 111 21.84 22.66 4.44
CA ALA A 111 21.11 23.09 3.25
C ALA A 111 21.42 22.20 2.04
N LYS A 112 22.70 21.84 1.84
CA LYS A 112 23.10 20.93 0.77
C LYS A 112 22.56 19.52 1.00
N ASP A 113 22.58 19.04 2.24
CA ASP A 113 22.00 17.75 2.62
C ASP A 113 20.48 17.70 2.38
N LEU A 114 19.75 18.78 2.70
CA LEU A 114 18.32 18.88 2.40
C LEU A 114 18.04 18.82 0.88
N ILE A 115 18.81 19.53 0.07
CA ILE A 115 18.68 19.48 -1.40
C ILE A 115 18.94 18.05 -1.91
N HIS A 116 19.96 17.37 -1.40
CA HIS A 116 20.22 15.98 -1.74
C HIS A 116 19.15 15.02 -1.23
N ALA A 117 18.59 15.24 -0.04
CA ALA A 117 17.51 14.42 0.49
C ALA A 117 16.26 14.44 -0.41
N ALA A 118 15.97 15.60 -1.03
CA ALA A 118 14.88 15.74 -1.99
C ALA A 118 15.08 14.86 -3.23
N THR A 119 16.32 14.74 -3.73
CA THR A 119 16.62 13.93 -4.92
C THR A 119 16.62 12.42 -4.65
N ARG A 120 16.65 12.04 -3.37
CA ARG A 120 16.65 10.63 -2.91
C ARG A 120 15.26 10.09 -2.59
N LEU A 121 14.21 10.90 -2.76
CA LEU A 121 12.83 10.43 -2.64
C LEU A 121 12.54 9.30 -3.65
N PRO A 122 11.56 8.42 -3.39
CA PRO A 122 11.27 7.29 -4.27
C PRO A 122 10.66 7.69 -5.64
N PHE A 123 10.45 8.99 -5.85
CA PHE A 123 9.94 9.62 -7.06
C PHE A 123 10.76 10.87 -7.36
N HIS A 124 10.70 11.32 -8.61
CA HIS A 124 11.42 12.51 -9.04
C HIS A 124 10.67 13.77 -8.62
N CYS A 125 11.32 14.60 -7.79
CA CYS A 125 10.84 15.92 -7.45
C CYS A 125 11.51 17.00 -8.32
N PRO A 126 10.84 18.14 -8.54
CA PRO A 126 11.51 19.35 -8.99
C PRO A 126 12.72 19.67 -8.10
N ALA A 127 13.75 20.27 -8.69
CA ALA A 127 14.93 20.69 -7.94
C ALA A 127 14.50 21.63 -6.79
N PHE A 128 14.86 21.26 -5.57
CA PHE A 128 14.63 22.12 -4.41
C PHE A 128 15.73 23.19 -4.38
N VAL A 129 15.35 24.45 -4.52
CA VAL A 129 16.29 25.58 -4.52
C VAL A 129 16.13 26.34 -3.20
N LEU A 130 17.16 26.23 -2.35
CA LEU A 130 17.20 26.93 -1.07
C LEU A 130 18.22 28.08 -1.13
N THR A 131 17.72 29.31 -1.03
CA THR A 131 18.49 30.55 -1.06
C THR A 131 18.04 31.48 0.07
N HIS A 132 18.75 32.59 0.27
CA HIS A 132 18.32 33.61 1.25
C HIS A 132 16.98 34.27 0.90
N SER A 133 16.52 34.16 -0.35
CA SER A 133 15.23 34.67 -0.80
C SER A 133 14.10 33.64 -0.66
N THR A 134 14.39 32.40 -0.28
CA THR A 134 13.37 31.38 -0.06
C THR A 134 12.44 31.79 1.08
N SER A 135 11.15 31.87 0.77
CA SER A 135 10.10 32.21 1.72
C SER A 135 9.47 30.96 2.36
N ILE A 136 8.65 31.17 3.40
CA ILE A 136 7.87 30.08 4.02
C ILE A 136 6.89 29.48 3.00
N GLU A 137 6.25 30.32 2.18
CA GLU A 137 5.27 29.89 1.16
C GLU A 137 5.91 28.96 0.12
N ASP A 138 7.13 29.27 -0.33
CA ASP A 138 7.87 28.41 -1.27
C ASP A 138 8.08 26.99 -0.71
N VAL A 139 8.40 26.89 0.58
CA VAL A 139 8.64 25.60 1.25
C VAL A 139 7.33 24.84 1.47
N GLU A 140 6.25 25.54 1.83
CA GLU A 140 4.92 24.95 1.96
C GLU A 140 4.44 24.39 0.62
N ASP A 141 4.62 25.14 -0.47
CA ASP A 141 4.23 24.73 -1.81
C ASP A 141 5.06 23.53 -2.29
N TYR A 142 6.37 23.53 -2.04
CA TYR A 142 7.20 22.35 -2.30
C TYR A 142 6.72 21.13 -1.50
N GLY A 143 6.35 21.31 -0.23
CA GLY A 143 5.77 20.26 0.60
C GLY A 143 4.44 19.72 0.06
N LYS A 144 3.59 20.58 -0.53
CA LYS A 144 2.36 20.17 -1.23
C LYS A 144 2.70 19.36 -2.48
N THR A 145 3.66 19.81 -3.29
CA THR A 145 4.14 19.09 -4.48
C THR A 145 4.65 17.69 -4.13
N VAL A 146 5.45 17.55 -3.07
CA VAL A 146 5.94 16.24 -2.59
C VAL A 146 4.79 15.31 -2.24
N LYS A 147 3.73 15.81 -1.60
CA LYS A 147 2.55 15.00 -1.26
C LYS A 147 1.78 14.57 -2.51
N ILE A 148 1.65 15.44 -3.52
CA ILE A 148 1.01 15.11 -4.80
C ILE A 148 1.80 14.01 -5.51
N LEU A 149 3.11 14.21 -5.68
CA LEU A 149 4.00 13.23 -6.32
C LEU A 149 4.03 11.89 -5.59
N LEU A 150 3.89 11.89 -4.26
CA LEU A 150 3.73 10.65 -3.50
C LEU A 150 2.45 9.88 -3.89
N GLN A 151 1.32 10.58 -4.09
CA GLN A 151 0.07 9.92 -4.51
C GLN A 151 0.18 9.36 -5.93
N GLU A 152 0.83 10.09 -6.84
CA GLU A 152 1.10 9.64 -8.21
C GLU A 152 2.03 8.43 -8.22
N TRP A 153 3.10 8.47 -7.44
CA TRP A 153 4.03 7.36 -7.28
C TRP A 153 3.33 6.09 -6.78
N PHE A 154 2.41 6.21 -5.82
CA PHE A 154 1.59 5.06 -5.40
C PHE A 154 0.77 4.49 -6.55
N GLN A 155 0.10 5.34 -7.33
CA GLN A 155 -0.73 4.91 -8.44
C GLN A 155 0.11 4.20 -9.52
N VAL A 156 1.25 4.77 -9.90
CA VAL A 156 2.18 4.20 -10.87
C VAL A 156 2.73 2.87 -10.37
N SER A 157 3.15 2.81 -9.11
CA SER A 157 3.71 1.59 -8.50
C SER A 157 2.70 0.44 -8.43
N ILE A 158 1.40 0.76 -8.25
CA ILE A 158 0.33 -0.24 -8.34
C ILE A 158 0.18 -0.69 -9.80
N ASN A 159 -0.04 0.25 -10.73
CA ASN A 159 -0.39 -0.07 -12.12
C ASN A 159 0.72 -0.78 -12.91
N GLN A 160 1.99 -0.55 -12.55
CA GLN A 160 3.13 -1.23 -13.15
C GLN A 160 3.32 -2.66 -12.63
N ASN A 161 2.71 -3.01 -11.50
CA ASN A 161 2.87 -4.32 -10.89
C ASN A 161 1.69 -5.23 -11.24
N GLU A 162 1.89 -6.11 -12.21
CA GLU A 162 0.89 -7.07 -12.71
C GLU A 162 0.19 -7.90 -11.61
N LYS A 163 0.82 -8.08 -10.46
CA LYS A 163 0.27 -8.81 -9.32
C LYS A 163 -0.88 -8.08 -8.65
N LEU A 164 -0.88 -6.76 -8.73
CA LEU A 164 -1.78 -5.87 -8.02
C LEU A 164 -2.99 -5.47 -8.89
N TYR A 165 -3.29 -6.23 -9.93
CA TYR A 165 -4.39 -5.93 -10.87
C TYR A 165 -5.75 -5.79 -10.19
N LEU A 166 -5.95 -6.46 -9.05
CA LEU A 166 -7.14 -6.31 -8.20
C LEU A 166 -7.24 -4.94 -7.51
N LEU A 167 -6.15 -4.18 -7.42
CA LEU A 167 -6.12 -2.82 -6.89
C LEU A 167 -6.21 -1.74 -7.98
N TYR A 168 -6.19 -2.12 -9.26
CA TYR A 168 -6.23 -1.15 -10.36
C TYR A 168 -7.55 -0.40 -10.39
N GLY A 169 -7.48 0.92 -10.51
CA GLY A 169 -8.65 1.80 -10.57
C GLY A 169 -9.48 1.80 -9.29
N ARG A 170 -8.92 1.38 -8.16
CA ARG A 170 -9.65 1.23 -6.91
C ARG A 170 -10.27 2.55 -6.45
N LEU A 171 -11.59 2.53 -6.29
CA LEU A 171 -12.35 3.62 -5.70
C LEU A 171 -12.66 3.30 -4.25
N GLU A 172 -12.56 4.31 -3.41
CA GLU A 172 -12.84 4.20 -1.99
C GLU A 172 -14.26 4.67 -1.69
N PRO A 173 -15.04 3.86 -0.96
CA PRO A 173 -16.38 4.25 -0.57
C PRO A 173 -16.31 5.43 0.40
N GLN A 174 -17.01 6.50 0.06
CA GLN A 174 -17.13 7.69 0.91
C GLN A 174 -18.45 7.68 1.67
N LYS A 175 -18.50 8.41 2.79
CA LYS A 175 -19.76 8.67 3.49
C LYS A 175 -20.49 9.78 2.71
N ASP A 176 -21.72 9.51 2.28
CA ASP A 176 -22.62 10.47 1.63
C ASP A 176 -22.11 11.08 0.30
N LYS A 177 -21.11 10.45 -0.34
CA LYS A 177 -20.51 10.88 -1.61
C LYS A 177 -20.24 9.68 -2.51
N PRO A 178 -20.18 9.85 -3.84
CA PRO A 178 -19.77 8.78 -4.73
C PRO A 178 -18.37 8.26 -4.35
N PRO A 179 -18.07 6.98 -4.62
CA PRO A 179 -16.73 6.45 -4.43
C PRO A 179 -15.71 7.29 -5.19
N ALA A 180 -14.60 7.61 -4.54
CA ALA A 180 -13.55 8.42 -5.16
C ALA A 180 -12.20 7.73 -5.04
N TYR A 181 -11.30 8.06 -5.96
CA TYR A 181 -9.93 7.59 -5.86
C TYR A 181 -9.24 8.19 -4.63
N VAL A 182 -8.69 7.33 -3.78
CA VAL A 182 -7.85 7.73 -2.64
C VAL A 182 -6.62 6.84 -2.64
N ALA A 183 -5.47 7.40 -3.02
CA ALA A 183 -4.26 6.61 -3.24
C ALA A 183 -3.79 5.92 -1.96
N SER A 184 -3.87 6.61 -0.81
CA SER A 184 -3.44 6.05 0.48
C SER A 184 -4.39 6.40 1.62
N LYS A 185 -4.98 5.37 2.24
CA LYS A 185 -5.75 5.47 3.49
C LYS A 185 -5.86 4.10 4.14
N MET A 186 -6.19 4.06 5.43
CA MET A 186 -6.57 2.81 6.09
C MET A 186 -7.85 2.28 5.42
N ARG A 187 -7.75 1.15 4.71
CA ARG A 187 -8.88 0.61 3.94
C ARG A 187 -9.99 0.08 4.82
N HIS A 188 -11.21 0.17 4.33
CA HIS A 188 -12.41 -0.24 5.09
C HIS A 188 -12.41 -1.72 5.46
N TYR A 189 -11.92 -2.61 4.58
CA TYR A 189 -11.88 -4.04 4.90
C TYR A 189 -10.91 -4.37 6.04
N LEU A 190 -9.88 -3.54 6.28
CA LEU A 190 -8.94 -3.72 7.39
C LEU A 190 -9.57 -3.37 8.75
N THR A 191 -10.58 -2.52 8.77
CA THR A 191 -11.22 -2.00 10.00
C THR A 191 -12.60 -2.62 10.27
N MET A 192 -13.36 -2.92 9.20
CA MET A 192 -14.72 -3.45 9.28
C MET A 192 -14.75 -4.96 9.45
N VAL A 193 -13.79 -5.71 8.90
CA VAL A 193 -13.72 -7.17 9.07
C VAL A 193 -13.08 -7.50 10.42
N LYS A 194 -13.92 -7.91 11.37
CA LYS A 194 -13.51 -8.18 12.77
C LYS A 194 -12.68 -9.46 12.90
N THR A 195 -13.11 -10.54 12.24
CA THR A 195 -12.39 -11.82 12.25
C THR A 195 -11.05 -11.68 11.54
N GLN A 196 -9.96 -12.01 12.23
CA GLN A 196 -8.60 -11.86 11.72
C GLN A 196 -8.36 -12.73 10.47
N THR A 197 -8.67 -14.01 10.53
CA THR A 197 -8.46 -14.94 9.40
C THR A 197 -9.22 -14.53 8.13
N HIS A 198 -10.44 -14.02 8.26
CA HIS A 198 -11.22 -13.50 7.14
C HIS A 198 -10.56 -12.27 6.50
N ARG A 199 -10.05 -11.37 7.34
CA ARG A 199 -9.35 -10.17 6.87
C ARG A 199 -8.04 -10.54 6.18
N GLU A 200 -7.29 -11.50 6.73
CA GLU A 200 -6.04 -11.99 6.15
C GLU A 200 -6.27 -12.68 4.81
N ALA A 201 -7.30 -13.52 4.71
CA ALA A 201 -7.71 -14.13 3.44
C ALA A 201 -7.94 -13.06 2.36
N LEU A 202 -8.77 -12.06 2.66
CA LEU A 202 -9.05 -10.98 1.71
C LEU A 202 -7.81 -10.13 1.38
N THR A 203 -7.00 -9.79 2.37
CA THR A 203 -5.74 -9.06 2.19
C THR A 203 -4.79 -9.86 1.28
N SER A 204 -4.70 -11.17 1.49
CA SER A 204 -3.82 -12.05 0.72
C SER A 204 -4.20 -12.12 -0.75
N LEU A 205 -5.51 -12.14 -1.05
CA LEU A 205 -6.04 -12.08 -2.42
C LEU A 205 -5.68 -10.75 -3.09
N LEU A 206 -6.02 -9.63 -2.46
CA LEU A 206 -5.82 -8.29 -3.04
C LEU A 206 -4.34 -7.96 -3.26
N LEU A 207 -3.47 -8.47 -2.39
CA LEU A 207 -2.04 -8.17 -2.41
C LEU A 207 -1.19 -9.27 -3.07
N SER A 208 -1.83 -10.26 -3.70
CA SER A 208 -1.19 -11.37 -4.40
C SER A 208 -0.18 -12.12 -3.51
N THR A 209 -0.58 -12.44 -2.29
CA THR A 209 0.21 -13.25 -1.32
C THR A 209 -0.51 -14.54 -0.93
N HIS A 210 -1.57 -14.89 -1.65
CA HIS A 210 -2.36 -16.12 -1.48
C HIS A 210 -1.65 -17.37 -2.04
N HIS A 211 -2.09 -18.57 -1.66
CA HIS A 211 -1.51 -19.84 -2.10
C HIS A 211 -2.25 -20.49 -3.29
N LEU A 212 -2.83 -19.67 -4.16
CA LEU A 212 -3.40 -20.17 -5.42
C LEU A 212 -2.29 -20.40 -6.46
N ALA A 213 -2.52 -21.29 -7.42
CA ALA A 213 -1.52 -21.68 -8.42
C ALA A 213 -0.96 -20.47 -9.19
N LEU A 214 -1.81 -19.45 -9.44
CA LEU A 214 -1.40 -18.20 -10.08
C LEU A 214 -0.18 -17.56 -9.40
N GLU A 215 -0.12 -17.58 -8.07
CA GLU A 215 0.96 -16.98 -7.28
C GLU A 215 2.04 -18.01 -6.91
N VAL A 216 1.65 -19.21 -6.48
CA VAL A 216 2.60 -20.23 -6.00
C VAL A 216 3.55 -20.68 -7.11
N LEU A 217 3.03 -20.92 -8.32
CA LEU A 217 3.82 -21.41 -9.46
C LEU A 217 4.54 -20.29 -10.22
N ARG A 218 4.40 -19.04 -9.77
CA ARG A 218 5.09 -17.89 -10.36
C ARG A 218 6.58 -17.88 -10.06
N TYR A 219 7.00 -18.47 -8.95
CA TYR A 219 8.38 -18.39 -8.47
C TYR A 219 9.12 -19.69 -8.66
N ALA A 220 10.41 -19.57 -8.98
CA ALA A 220 11.35 -20.65 -8.81
C ALA A 220 11.44 -21.03 -7.32
N ASN A 221 11.51 -22.33 -7.07
CA ASN A 221 11.94 -22.89 -5.79
C ASN A 221 13.10 -23.87 -6.04
N HIS A 222 13.71 -24.40 -4.97
CA HIS A 222 14.88 -25.29 -5.10
C HIS A 222 14.66 -26.51 -6.00
N ALA A 223 13.41 -26.93 -6.19
CA ALA A 223 13.07 -28.11 -6.97
C ALA A 223 12.38 -27.79 -8.31
N HIS A 224 11.98 -26.55 -8.59
CA HIS A 224 11.10 -26.24 -9.73
C HIS A 224 11.34 -24.84 -10.30
N GLN A 225 11.23 -24.73 -11.62
CA GLN A 225 11.24 -23.47 -12.36
C GLN A 225 9.86 -22.78 -12.32
N PRO A 226 9.79 -21.46 -12.58
CA PRO A 226 8.53 -20.76 -12.75
C PRO A 226 7.70 -21.39 -13.87
N VAL A 227 6.40 -21.57 -13.64
CA VAL A 227 5.45 -22.07 -14.63
C VAL A 227 4.84 -20.88 -15.39
N ALA A 228 4.68 -21.01 -16.71
CA ALA A 228 4.02 -19.99 -17.53
C ALA A 228 2.58 -19.77 -17.06
N ARG A 229 2.08 -18.53 -17.15
CA ARG A 229 0.76 -18.17 -16.58
C ARG A 229 -0.38 -19.03 -17.10
N SER A 230 -0.38 -19.38 -18.39
CA SER A 230 -1.38 -20.24 -19.03
C SER A 230 -1.46 -21.63 -18.40
N ASP A 231 -0.36 -22.12 -17.84
CA ASP A 231 -0.23 -23.49 -17.38
C ASP A 231 -0.40 -23.60 -15.86
N ARG A 232 -0.70 -22.49 -15.17
CA ARG A 232 -0.99 -22.44 -13.73
C ARG A 232 -2.44 -22.85 -13.47
N LEU A 233 -2.80 -24.04 -13.92
CA LEU A 233 -4.15 -24.55 -13.95
C LEU A 233 -4.72 -24.76 -12.55
N CYS A 234 -6.05 -24.62 -12.44
CA CYS A 234 -6.81 -24.85 -11.23
C CYS A 234 -6.68 -26.30 -10.76
N ARG A 235 -6.40 -26.48 -9.47
CA ARG A 235 -6.28 -27.80 -8.84
C ARG A 235 -7.56 -28.63 -8.87
N PHE A 236 -8.72 -27.97 -8.98
CA PHE A 236 -10.01 -28.65 -9.11
C PHE A 236 -10.37 -28.94 -10.57
N CYS A 237 -10.54 -27.90 -11.39
CA CYS A 237 -11.06 -28.09 -12.75
C CYS A 237 -10.00 -28.56 -13.75
N LYS A 238 -8.71 -28.28 -13.50
CA LYS A 238 -7.57 -28.59 -14.38
C LYS A 238 -7.66 -28.01 -15.80
N VAL A 239 -8.53 -27.02 -16.02
CA VAL A 239 -8.78 -26.40 -17.33
C VAL A 239 -8.42 -24.92 -17.34
N GLU A 240 -8.92 -24.16 -16.36
CA GLU A 240 -8.71 -22.72 -16.27
C GLU A 240 -7.54 -22.38 -15.34
N VAL A 241 -6.93 -21.21 -15.52
CA VAL A 241 -5.89 -20.71 -14.61
C VAL A 241 -6.46 -20.48 -13.22
N GLU A 242 -5.74 -20.88 -12.17
CA GLU A 242 -6.17 -20.75 -10.77
C GLU A 242 -6.03 -19.31 -10.23
N THR A 243 -6.84 -18.40 -10.77
CA THR A 243 -6.90 -17.00 -10.31
C THR A 243 -7.90 -16.83 -9.16
N PRO A 244 -7.82 -15.73 -8.39
CA PRO A 244 -8.85 -15.37 -7.41
C PRO A 244 -10.27 -15.37 -7.98
N GLU A 245 -10.48 -14.84 -9.18
CA GLU A 245 -11.78 -14.78 -9.84
C GLU A 245 -12.28 -16.17 -10.20
N HIS A 246 -11.38 -17.03 -10.69
CA HIS A 246 -11.74 -18.41 -10.97
C HIS A 246 -12.16 -19.13 -9.70
N ALA A 247 -11.35 -19.05 -8.65
CA ALA A 247 -11.62 -19.72 -7.37
C ALA A 247 -12.91 -19.23 -6.71
N LEU A 248 -13.13 -17.90 -6.68
CA LEU A 248 -14.25 -17.31 -5.96
C LEU A 248 -15.56 -17.26 -6.79
N VAL A 249 -15.48 -17.03 -8.11
CA VAL A 249 -16.66 -16.67 -8.90
C VAL A 249 -17.10 -17.79 -9.85
N THR A 250 -16.17 -18.50 -10.50
CA THR A 250 -16.54 -19.37 -11.65
C THR A 250 -16.29 -20.86 -11.49
N CYS A 251 -15.34 -21.32 -10.67
CA CYS A 251 -14.97 -22.73 -10.58
C CYS A 251 -16.12 -23.65 -10.10
N THR A 252 -16.69 -24.49 -10.96
CA THR A 252 -17.81 -25.39 -10.61
C THR A 252 -17.40 -26.83 -10.30
N SER A 253 -16.11 -27.15 -10.29
CA SER A 253 -15.61 -28.53 -10.22
C SER A 253 -15.70 -29.20 -8.83
N SER A 254 -16.17 -28.48 -7.80
CA SER A 254 -16.45 -29.03 -6.47
C SER A 254 -17.89 -28.70 -6.08
N SER A 255 -18.61 -29.69 -5.56
CA SER A 255 -19.94 -29.53 -4.98
C SER A 255 -19.92 -28.48 -3.86
N ASP A 256 -18.94 -28.61 -2.96
CA ASP A 256 -18.82 -27.77 -1.77
C ASP A 256 -18.55 -26.31 -2.16
N LEU A 257 -17.70 -26.08 -3.18
CA LEU A 257 -17.47 -24.73 -3.72
C LEU A 257 -18.74 -24.14 -4.34
N THR A 258 -19.54 -24.96 -5.01
CA THR A 258 -20.75 -24.52 -5.70
C THR A 258 -21.86 -24.20 -4.71
N GLU A 259 -22.05 -25.03 -3.68
CA GLU A 259 -23.01 -24.80 -2.60
C GLU A 259 -22.62 -23.55 -1.80
N LEU A 260 -21.34 -23.43 -1.43
CA LEU A 260 -20.82 -22.30 -0.68
C LEU A 260 -20.98 -20.98 -1.44
N ARG A 261 -20.74 -20.98 -2.76
CA ARG A 261 -20.97 -19.81 -3.63
C ARG A 261 -22.45 -19.49 -3.78
N SER A 262 -23.30 -20.50 -3.96
CA SER A 262 -24.74 -20.29 -4.11
C SER A 262 -25.35 -19.65 -2.87
N ALA A 263 -25.00 -20.17 -1.68
CA ALA A 263 -25.42 -19.59 -0.41
C ALA A 263 -24.88 -18.17 -0.19
N PHE A 264 -23.62 -17.93 -0.55
CA PHE A 264 -23.02 -16.60 -0.48
C PHE A 264 -23.70 -15.59 -1.41
N LEU A 265 -23.88 -15.93 -2.69
CA LEU A 265 -24.48 -15.03 -3.68
C LEU A 265 -25.94 -14.70 -3.33
N ALA A 266 -26.72 -15.68 -2.88
CA ALA A 266 -28.09 -15.45 -2.42
C ALA A 266 -28.14 -14.38 -1.30
N LYS A 267 -27.25 -14.50 -0.32
CA LYS A 267 -27.14 -13.51 0.76
C LYS A 267 -26.57 -12.17 0.30
N LEU A 268 -25.56 -12.19 -0.56
CA LEU A 268 -24.93 -10.99 -1.11
C LEU A 268 -25.95 -10.15 -1.87
N PHE A 269 -26.78 -10.78 -2.70
CA PHE A 269 -27.79 -10.09 -3.51
C PHE A 269 -29.00 -9.66 -2.71
N HIS A 270 -29.32 -10.37 -1.62
CA HIS A 270 -30.29 -9.87 -0.65
C HIS A 270 -29.80 -8.58 0.03
N ASP A 271 -28.57 -8.56 0.52
CA ASP A 271 -28.01 -7.44 1.29
C ASP A 271 -27.56 -6.25 0.39
N ALA A 272 -27.23 -6.53 -0.88
CA ALA A 272 -26.79 -5.55 -1.87
C ALA A 272 -27.30 -5.90 -3.28
N PRO A 273 -28.59 -5.65 -3.59
CA PRO A 273 -29.23 -6.07 -4.84
C PRO A 273 -28.56 -5.55 -6.12
N HIS A 274 -27.96 -4.36 -6.07
CA HIS A 274 -27.24 -3.78 -7.21
C HIS A 274 -26.06 -4.65 -7.68
N LEU A 275 -25.47 -5.47 -6.80
CA LEU A 275 -24.37 -6.38 -7.17
C LEU A 275 -24.83 -7.49 -8.12
N ALA A 276 -26.12 -7.88 -8.11
CA ALA A 276 -26.65 -8.88 -9.03
C ALA A 276 -26.57 -8.39 -10.49
N ASN A 277 -26.94 -7.12 -10.71
CA ASN A 277 -26.84 -6.47 -12.03
C ASN A 277 -25.38 -6.36 -12.48
N LEU A 278 -24.47 -6.01 -11.57
CA LEU A 278 -23.05 -5.90 -11.87
C LEU A 278 -22.42 -7.25 -12.23
N MET A 279 -22.85 -8.35 -11.61
CA MET A 279 -22.35 -9.70 -11.96
C MET A 279 -22.67 -10.06 -13.42
N ALA A 280 -23.82 -9.64 -13.94
CA ALA A 280 -24.21 -9.90 -15.32
C ALA A 280 -23.50 -8.99 -16.34
N GLN A 281 -23.06 -7.81 -15.92
CA GLN A 281 -22.52 -6.77 -16.81
C GLN A 281 -20.99 -6.69 -16.82
N LEU A 282 -20.35 -7.05 -15.72
CA LEU A 282 -18.90 -6.89 -15.52
C LEU A 282 -18.16 -8.19 -15.79
N SER A 283 -16.86 -8.06 -16.11
CA SER A 283 -15.95 -9.20 -16.04
C SER A 283 -15.85 -9.72 -14.60
N ASN A 284 -15.46 -10.99 -14.41
CA ASN A 284 -15.30 -11.57 -13.07
C ASN A 284 -14.32 -10.77 -12.19
N THR A 285 -13.29 -10.18 -12.80
CA THR A 285 -12.32 -9.32 -12.11
C THR A 285 -12.98 -8.04 -11.58
N GLU A 286 -13.73 -7.35 -12.43
CA GLU A 286 -14.40 -6.10 -12.06
C GLU A 286 -15.58 -6.36 -11.09
N PHE A 287 -16.24 -7.51 -11.21
CA PHE A 287 -17.22 -7.96 -10.23
C PHE A 287 -16.58 -8.24 -8.87
N LEU A 288 -15.45 -8.96 -8.83
CA LEU A 288 -14.71 -9.21 -7.59
C LEU A 288 -14.27 -7.92 -6.90
N LYS A 289 -13.73 -6.96 -7.66
CA LYS A 289 -13.43 -5.62 -7.15
C LYS A 289 -14.66 -4.94 -6.56
N SER A 290 -15.77 -4.97 -7.29
CA SER A 290 -17.05 -4.36 -6.86
C SER A 290 -17.56 -4.95 -5.54
N MET A 291 -17.45 -6.27 -5.36
CA MET A 291 -17.79 -6.94 -4.09
C MET A 291 -16.94 -6.42 -2.92
N VAL A 292 -15.63 -6.26 -3.13
CA VAL A 292 -14.70 -5.78 -2.10
C VAL A 292 -14.92 -4.30 -1.76
N TYR A 293 -15.33 -3.48 -2.72
CA TYR A 293 -15.56 -2.05 -2.49
C TYR A 293 -16.86 -1.75 -1.75
N SER A 294 -17.81 -2.70 -1.71
CA SER A 294 -19.06 -2.57 -0.98
C SER A 294 -18.85 -2.65 0.54
N ARG A 295 -19.05 -1.54 1.25
CA ARG A 295 -18.94 -1.49 2.73
C ARG A 295 -19.97 -2.39 3.45
N PRO A 296 -21.26 -2.42 3.07
CA PRO A 296 -22.25 -3.21 3.79
C PRO A 296 -21.95 -4.71 3.79
N THR A 297 -21.39 -5.23 2.69
CA THR A 297 -21.19 -6.67 2.51
C THR A 297 -19.75 -7.14 2.74
N ILE A 298 -18.82 -6.24 3.09
CA ILE A 298 -17.39 -6.58 3.17
C ILE A 298 -17.07 -7.71 4.14
N ALA A 299 -17.78 -7.80 5.27
CA ALA A 299 -17.59 -8.88 6.24
C ALA A 299 -18.07 -10.24 5.68
N LEU A 300 -19.16 -10.22 4.90
CA LEU A 300 -19.68 -11.40 4.20
C LEU A 300 -18.70 -11.86 3.11
N VAL A 301 -18.20 -10.92 2.30
CA VAL A 301 -17.21 -11.17 1.24
C VAL A 301 -15.91 -11.74 1.82
N ALA A 302 -15.41 -11.17 2.92
CA ALA A 302 -14.19 -11.66 3.57
C ALA A 302 -14.36 -13.08 4.15
N LYS A 303 -15.51 -13.39 4.76
CA LYS A 303 -15.82 -14.75 5.23
C LYS A 303 -15.88 -15.74 4.07
N PHE A 304 -16.55 -15.37 2.99
CA PHE A 304 -16.64 -16.19 1.78
C PHE A 304 -15.26 -16.47 1.17
N ALA A 305 -14.45 -15.43 1.00
CA ALA A 305 -13.08 -15.56 0.51
C ALA A 305 -12.25 -16.51 1.38
N PHE A 306 -12.34 -16.40 2.70
CA PHE A 306 -11.68 -17.31 3.63
C PHE A 306 -12.12 -18.77 3.42
N ASN A 307 -13.43 -19.04 3.42
CA ASN A 307 -13.93 -20.41 3.26
C ASN A 307 -13.55 -21.03 1.91
N VAL A 308 -13.58 -20.24 0.82
CA VAL A 308 -13.12 -20.71 -0.49
C VAL A 308 -11.63 -21.04 -0.44
N LEU A 309 -10.81 -20.17 0.14
CA LEU A 309 -9.38 -20.42 0.24
C LEU A 309 -9.05 -21.65 1.09
N GLU A 310 -9.78 -21.90 2.19
CA GLU A 310 -9.61 -23.13 2.98
C GLU A 310 -9.82 -24.39 2.12
N LEU A 311 -10.88 -24.41 1.29
CA LEU A 311 -11.14 -25.52 0.38
C LEU A 311 -10.01 -25.71 -0.63
N PHE A 312 -9.52 -24.62 -1.23
CA PHE A 312 -8.38 -24.69 -2.15
C PHE A 312 -7.11 -25.16 -1.43
N TYR A 313 -6.80 -24.61 -0.26
CA TYR A 313 -5.56 -24.89 0.47
C TYR A 313 -5.50 -26.31 1.03
N ALA A 314 -6.65 -26.96 1.24
CA ALA A 314 -6.74 -28.37 1.60
C ALA A 314 -6.28 -29.33 0.48
N VAL A 315 -6.23 -28.86 -0.78
CA VAL A 315 -5.82 -29.66 -1.94
C VAL A 315 -4.46 -29.16 -2.44
N PRO A 316 -3.49 -30.03 -2.76
CA PRO A 316 -2.23 -29.60 -3.35
C PRO A 316 -2.43 -28.85 -4.68
N VAL A 317 -1.59 -27.84 -4.93
CA VAL A 317 -1.55 -27.13 -6.22
C VAL A 317 -1.24 -28.13 -7.34
N LEU A 318 -2.03 -28.11 -8.42
CA LEU A 318 -1.74 -28.90 -9.62
C LEU A 318 -0.44 -28.40 -10.25
N ARG A 319 0.51 -29.32 -10.44
CA ARG A 319 1.77 -29.06 -11.11
C ARG A 319 1.77 -29.75 -12.48
N PRO A 320 2.29 -29.11 -13.53
CA PRO A 320 2.54 -29.74 -14.82
C PRO A 320 3.48 -30.93 -14.72
#